data_AF-A0A2U9IB59-F1
#
_entry.id   AF-A0A2U9IB59-F1
#
_cell.length_a   1.000
_cell.length_b   1.000
_cell.length_c   1.000
_cell.angle_alpha   90.00
_cell.angle_beta   90.00
_cell.angle_gamma   90.00
#
_symmetry.space_group_name_H-M   'P 1'
#
loop_
_entity.id
_entity.type
_entity.pdbx_description
1 polymer ?
#
loop_
_entity_poly.entity_id
_entity_poly.type
_entity_poly.pdbx_seq_one_letter_code
_entity_poly.pdbx_strand_id
1 'polypeptide(L)'
;MLLIFFDERPKETRENLYDRDEELSLLQSAISEPIVPLTGIRRIGKTSILKVFLNNINLPYALIDARISLSSYRALYTIFSDILSQINRKKSIKSILQHFSGISILGVNISLSWDPKERASILLKVFILG
;
A
#
# COMPACT_ATOMS: atom_id res chain seq x y z
N MET A 1 21.47 -22.35 0.88
CA MET A 1 21.10 -21.25 1.80
C MET A 1 21.70 -19.89 1.39
N LEU A 2 22.96 -19.81 0.92
CA LEU A 2 23.59 -18.55 0.46
C LEU A 2 22.88 -17.82 -0.71
N LEU A 3 22.26 -18.55 -1.65
CA LEU A 3 21.63 -17.95 -2.84
C LEU A 3 20.52 -16.93 -2.52
N ILE A 4 19.84 -17.04 -1.38
CA ILE A 4 18.70 -16.16 -1.04
C ILE A 4 19.19 -14.76 -0.60
N PHE A 5 20.34 -14.67 0.06
CA PHE A 5 20.94 -13.37 0.43
C PHE A 5 21.36 -12.56 -0.79
N PHE A 6 21.85 -13.21 -1.85
CA PHE A 6 22.35 -12.54 -3.05
C PHE A 6 21.30 -12.27 -4.14
N ASP A 7 20.02 -12.56 -3.91
CA ASP A 7 18.95 -12.10 -4.82
C ASP A 7 18.95 -10.56 -4.91
N GLU A 8 18.98 -10.04 -6.13
CA GLU A 8 18.95 -8.60 -6.42
C GLU A 8 17.60 -7.94 -6.07
N ARG A 9 16.53 -8.73 -5.92
CA ARG A 9 15.22 -8.22 -5.53
C ARG A 9 15.21 -7.73 -4.09
N PRO A 10 14.39 -6.72 -3.77
CA PRO A 10 14.17 -6.29 -2.39
C PRO A 10 13.74 -7.47 -1.52
N LYS A 11 14.38 -7.61 -0.36
CA LYS A 11 14.07 -8.68 0.60
C LYS A 11 12.73 -8.41 1.27
N GLU A 12 12.00 -9.47 1.59
CA GLU A 12 10.67 -9.37 2.20
C GLU A 12 10.57 -10.03 3.57
N THR A 13 11.56 -10.83 3.96
CA THR A 13 11.62 -11.55 5.25
C THR A 13 12.88 -11.16 6.02
N ARG A 14 12.82 -11.25 7.36
CA ARG A 14 13.90 -10.82 8.25
C ARG A 14 15.15 -11.69 8.04
N GLU A 15 14.98 -12.97 7.81
CA GLU A 15 16.06 -13.96 7.63
C GLU A 15 16.92 -13.64 6.41
N ASN A 16 16.35 -12.98 5.40
CA ASN A 16 17.03 -12.63 4.16
C ASN A 16 17.66 -11.23 4.19
N LEU A 17 17.45 -10.47 5.27
CA LEU A 17 17.99 -9.12 5.47
C LEU A 17 19.24 -9.18 6.34
N TYR A 18 20.40 -9.02 5.71
CA TYR A 18 21.68 -9.06 6.40
C TYR A 18 22.00 -7.73 7.11
N ASP A 19 22.30 -7.80 8.41
CA ASP A 19 22.89 -6.71 9.22
C ASP A 19 22.13 -5.37 9.14
N ARG A 20 20.83 -5.39 9.48
CA ARG A 20 19.95 -4.20 9.48
C ARG A 20 19.05 -4.10 10.72
N ASP A 21 19.49 -4.67 11.84
CA ASP A 21 18.71 -4.68 13.08
C ASP A 21 18.49 -3.28 13.64
N GLU A 22 19.52 -2.44 13.60
CA GLU A 22 19.44 -1.06 14.09
C GLU A 22 18.42 -0.25 13.31
N GLU A 23 18.42 -0.32 11.97
CA GLU A 23 17.46 0.42 11.16
C GLU A 23 16.02 -0.07 11.36
N LEU A 24 15.81 -1.39 11.53
CA LEU A 24 14.49 -1.93 11.85
C LEU A 24 14.01 -1.46 13.22
N SER A 25 14.90 -1.42 14.22
CA SER A 25 14.56 -0.92 15.56
C SER A 25 14.22 0.57 15.54
N LEU A 26 14.96 1.38 14.78
CA LEU A 26 14.67 2.80 14.61
C LEU A 26 13.31 3.01 13.93
N LEU A 27 13.00 2.29 12.86
CA LEU A 27 11.68 2.33 12.23
C LEU A 27 10.55 1.93 13.19
N GLN A 28 10.78 0.92 14.02
CA GLN A 28 9.80 0.49 15.03
C GLN A 28 9.53 1.58 16.07
N SER A 29 10.57 2.27 16.54
CA SER A 29 10.43 3.39 17.49
C SER A 29 9.76 4.62 16.87
N ALA A 30 9.95 4.85 15.57
CA ALA A 30 9.42 6.00 14.85
C ALA A 30 8.03 5.75 14.24
N ILE A 31 7.42 4.58 14.45
CA ILE A 31 6.19 4.18 13.76
C ILE A 31 4.99 5.10 14.04
N SER A 32 4.98 5.78 15.19
CA SER A 32 3.96 6.75 15.57
C SER A 32 4.21 8.15 15.02
N GLU A 33 5.40 8.41 14.45
CA GLU A 33 5.73 9.70 13.87
C GLU A 33 4.94 9.93 12.57
N PRO A 34 4.39 11.13 12.35
CA PRO A 34 3.59 11.41 11.15
C PRO A 34 4.34 11.20 9.83
N ILE A 35 5.66 11.42 9.83
CA ILE A 35 6.53 11.31 8.67
C ILE A 35 7.88 10.74 9.10
N VAL A 36 8.28 9.61 8.49
CA VAL A 36 9.59 8.98 8.71
C VAL A 36 10.36 8.92 7.39
N PRO A 37 11.38 9.78 7.19
CA PRO A 37 12.16 9.77 5.96
C PRO A 37 13.20 8.64 5.95
N LEU A 38 13.06 7.68 5.03
CA LEU A 38 14.06 6.63 4.82
C LEU A 38 15.06 7.04 3.72
N THR A 39 16.22 7.57 4.11
CA THR A 39 17.20 8.17 3.20
C THR A 39 18.45 7.29 3.00
N GLY A 40 19.34 7.70 2.09
CA GLY A 40 20.61 7.02 1.80
C GLY A 40 20.89 6.82 0.31
N ILE A 41 22.05 6.26 -0.03
CA ILE A 41 22.49 6.09 -1.43
C ILE A 41 21.67 5.08 -2.23
N ARG A 42 21.73 5.17 -3.57
CA ARG A 42 21.07 4.20 -4.46
C ARG A 42 21.60 2.79 -4.19
N ARG A 43 20.71 1.79 -4.18
CA ARG A 43 21.01 0.36 -3.93
C ARG A 43 21.53 0.01 -2.52
N ILE A 44 21.35 0.86 -1.52
CA ILE A 44 21.69 0.54 -0.12
C ILE A 44 20.72 -0.47 0.56
N GLY A 45 19.58 -0.77 -0.07
CA GLY A 45 18.61 -1.73 0.47
C GLY A 45 17.40 -1.12 1.20
N LYS A 46 17.15 0.19 1.08
CA LYS A 46 15.98 0.88 1.68
C LYS A 46 14.65 0.14 1.46
N THR A 47 14.37 -0.27 0.23
CA THR A 47 13.13 -0.99 -0.10
C THR A 47 13.04 -2.33 0.61
N SER A 48 14.15 -3.04 0.78
CA SER A 48 14.21 -4.29 1.55
C SER A 48 13.89 -4.04 3.02
N ILE A 49 14.53 -3.05 3.64
CA ILE A 49 14.29 -2.68 5.05
C ILE A 49 12.81 -2.34 5.26
N LEU A 50 12.24 -1.48 4.40
CA LEU A 50 10.84 -1.07 4.48
C LEU A 50 9.88 -2.27 4.33
N LYS A 51 10.11 -3.14 3.33
CA LYS A 51 9.25 -4.32 3.11
C LYS A 51 9.32 -5.29 4.28
N VAL A 52 10.52 -5.60 4.77
CA VAL A 52 10.72 -6.48 5.93
C VAL A 52 10.03 -5.89 7.15
N PHE A 53 10.20 -4.60 7.43
CA PHE A 53 9.51 -3.94 8.53
C PHE A 53 7.99 -4.07 8.40
N LEU A 54 7.42 -3.64 7.28
CA LEU A 54 5.97 -3.64 7.07
C LEU A 54 5.36 -5.05 7.09
N ASN A 55 6.08 -6.08 6.63
CA ASN A 55 5.61 -7.46 6.69
C ASN A 55 5.56 -8.04 8.11
N ASN A 56 6.34 -7.49 9.05
CA ASN A 56 6.43 -7.98 10.43
C ASN A 56 5.60 -7.16 11.42
N ILE A 57 5.12 -5.96 11.06
CA ILE A 57 4.20 -5.20 11.91
C ILE A 57 2.76 -5.71 11.76
N ASN A 58 2.01 -5.73 12.87
CA ASN A 58 0.59 -6.08 12.87
C ASN A 58 -0.32 -4.85 12.68
N LEU A 59 0.02 -4.00 11.72
CA LEU A 59 -0.73 -2.78 11.38
C LEU A 59 -1.10 -2.79 9.90
N PRO A 60 -2.29 -2.28 9.54
CA PRO A 60 -2.64 -2.08 8.14
C PRO A 60 -1.75 -1.01 7.51
N TYR A 61 -1.22 -1.29 6.32
CA TYR A 61 -0.43 -0.34 5.54
C TYR A 61 -0.75 -0.46 4.04
N ALA A 62 -0.39 0.55 3.28
CA ALA A 62 -0.35 0.50 1.82
C ALA A 62 1.01 1.01 1.34
N LEU A 63 1.59 0.32 0.36
CA LEU A 63 2.78 0.74 -0.35
C LEU A 63 2.38 1.35 -1.69
N ILE A 64 2.85 2.57 -1.94
CA ILE A 64 2.59 3.30 -3.18
C ILE A 64 3.93 3.54 -3.86
N ASP A 65 4.03 3.16 -5.13
CA ASP A 65 5.18 3.54 -5.96
C ASP A 65 4.97 4.93 -6.53
N ALA A 66 5.61 5.93 -5.92
CA ALA A 66 5.50 7.32 -6.34
C ALA A 66 6.10 7.62 -7.72
N ARG A 67 6.70 6.63 -8.41
CA ARG A 67 7.11 6.76 -9.82
C ARG A 67 5.91 6.78 -10.77
N ILE A 68 4.72 6.42 -10.30
CA ILE A 68 3.49 6.47 -11.09
C ILE A 68 3.12 7.95 -11.32
N SER A 69 2.87 8.30 -12.58
CA SER A 69 2.43 9.65 -12.93
C SER A 69 1.00 9.89 -12.47
N LEU A 70 0.81 10.95 -11.68
CA LEU A 70 -0.49 11.42 -11.18
C LEU A 70 -1.20 12.36 -12.19
N SER A 71 -0.90 12.22 -13.48
CA SER A 71 -1.32 13.18 -14.51
C SER A 71 -2.81 13.13 -14.86
N SER A 72 -3.61 12.25 -14.25
CA SER A 72 -5.05 12.16 -14.52
C SER A 72 -5.88 11.74 -13.31
N TYR A 73 -7.15 12.14 -13.31
CA TYR A 73 -8.15 11.67 -12.34
C TYR A 73 -8.29 10.14 -12.33
N ARG A 74 -8.12 9.48 -13.49
CA ARG A 74 -8.11 8.01 -13.57
C ARG A 74 -6.93 7.42 -12.80
N ALA A 75 -5.73 8.00 -12.92
CA ALA A 75 -4.56 7.53 -12.20
C ALA A 75 -4.72 7.65 -10.68
N LEU A 76 -5.30 8.78 -10.21
CA LEU A 76 -5.67 8.96 -8.80
C LEU A 76 -6.66 7.90 -8.33
N TYR A 77 -7.67 7.60 -9.15
CA TYR A 77 -8.66 6.56 -8.88
C TYR A 77 -8.04 5.18 -8.71
N THR A 78 -7.14 4.80 -9.62
CA THR A 78 -6.44 3.51 -9.56
C THR A 78 -5.60 3.42 -8.29
N ILE A 79 -4.80 4.45 -8.00
CA ILE A 79 -3.97 4.49 -6.78
C ILE A 79 -4.83 4.39 -5.53
N PHE A 80 -5.93 5.12 -5.46
CA PHE A 80 -6.80 5.09 -4.29
C PHE A 80 -7.48 3.72 -4.13
N SER A 81 -7.93 3.10 -5.23
CA SER A 81 -8.48 1.73 -5.23
C SER A 81 -7.44 0.70 -4.78
N ASP A 82 -6.19 0.85 -5.22
CA ASP A 82 -5.06 -0.01 -4.84
C ASP A 82 -4.73 0.12 -3.36
N ILE A 83 -4.66 1.35 -2.82
CA ILE A 83 -4.44 1.62 -1.39
C ILE A 83 -5.51 0.93 -0.55
N LEU A 84 -6.79 1.15 -0.88
CA LEU A 84 -7.89 0.55 -0.15
C LEU A 84 -7.85 -0.97 -0.21
N SER A 85 -7.56 -1.54 -1.38
CA SER A 85 -7.44 -2.99 -1.56
C SER A 85 -6.29 -3.58 -0.76
N GLN A 86 -5.12 -2.91 -0.70
CA GLN A 86 -3.98 -3.33 0.13
C GLN A 86 -4.34 -3.34 1.62
N ILE A 87 -5.00 -2.27 2.09
CA ILE A 87 -5.43 -2.18 3.49
C ILE A 87 -6.44 -3.28 3.82
N ASN A 88 -7.45 -3.50 2.97
CA ASN A 88 -8.49 -4.50 3.19
C ASN A 88 -7.95 -5.94 3.26
N ARG A 89 -6.86 -6.25 2.54
CA ARG A 89 -6.16 -7.54 2.61
C ARG A 89 -5.54 -7.81 3.98
N LYS A 90 -5.01 -6.76 4.64
CA LYS A 90 -4.34 -6.87 5.94
C LYS A 90 -5.32 -6.78 7.10
N LYS A 91 -6.32 -5.89 6.99
CA LYS A 91 -7.37 -5.72 7.98
C LYS A 91 -8.65 -5.34 7.26
N SER A 92 -9.71 -6.12 7.45
CA SER A 92 -10.97 -5.83 6.77
C SER A 92 -11.48 -4.45 7.16
N ILE A 93 -11.57 -3.57 6.16
CA ILE A 93 -12.14 -2.22 6.30
C ILE A 93 -13.57 -2.15 5.74
N LYS A 94 -14.16 -3.32 5.45
CA LYS A 94 -15.50 -3.45 4.89
C LYS A 94 -16.55 -2.73 5.75
N SER A 95 -16.47 -2.90 7.07
CA SER A 95 -17.40 -2.27 8.02
C SER A 95 -17.36 -0.74 7.99
N ILE A 96 -16.24 -0.14 7.61
CA ILE A 96 -16.09 1.32 7.51
C ILE A 96 -16.56 1.77 6.12
N LEU A 97 -16.05 1.12 5.08
CA LEU A 97 -16.29 1.52 3.69
C LEU A 97 -17.72 1.29 3.22
N GLN A 98 -18.46 0.35 3.80
CA GLN A 98 -19.87 0.09 3.45
C GLN A 98 -20.81 1.28 3.70
N HIS A 99 -20.40 2.24 4.53
CA HIS A 99 -21.20 3.44 4.82
C HIS A 99 -20.97 4.58 3.82
N PHE A 100 -19.97 4.47 2.96
CA PHE A 100 -19.69 5.45 1.94
C PHE A 100 -20.44 5.07 0.67
N SER A 101 -21.35 5.95 0.23
CA SER A 101 -21.97 5.82 -1.07
C SER A 101 -20.89 5.68 -2.15
N GLY A 102 -21.10 4.84 -3.16
CA GLY A 102 -20.19 4.75 -4.30
C GLY A 102 -18.96 3.85 -4.17
N ILE A 103 -18.83 3.10 -3.07
CA ILE A 103 -17.81 2.07 -2.92
C ILE A 103 -18.43 0.69 -3.13
N SER A 104 -17.89 -0.08 -4.08
CA SER A 104 -18.23 -1.51 -4.24
C SER A 104 -17.08 -2.38 -3.77
N ILE A 105 -17.40 -3.36 -2.93
CA ILE A 105 -16.43 -4.24 -2.27
C ILE A 105 -16.67 -5.66 -2.79
N LEU A 106 -15.79 -6.14 -3.68
CA LEU A 106 -15.85 -7.47 -4.29
C LEU A 106 -14.74 -8.35 -3.72
N GLY A 107 -15.06 -9.08 -2.65
CA GLY A 107 -14.10 -9.92 -1.94
C GLY A 107 -12.92 -9.10 -1.40
N VAL A 108 -11.79 -9.14 -2.12
CA VAL A 108 -10.54 -8.45 -1.80
C VAL A 108 -10.38 -7.11 -2.54
N ASN A 109 -11.08 -6.92 -3.66
CA ASN A 109 -10.93 -5.75 -4.50
C ASN A 109 -11.97 -4.68 -4.14
N ILE A 110 -11.49 -3.45 -4.03
CA ILE A 110 -12.34 -2.28 -3.80
C ILE A 110 -12.33 -1.45 -5.08
N SER A 111 -13.52 -1.17 -5.61
CA SER A 111 -13.70 -0.34 -6.80
C SER A 111 -14.52 0.90 -6.46
N LEU A 112 -14.10 2.01 -7.03
CA LEU A 112 -14.76 3.30 -6.94
C LEU A 112 -15.31 3.64 -8.31
N SER A 113 -16.38 4.43 -8.40
CA SER A 113 -16.79 5.00 -9.69
C SER A 113 -17.21 6.46 -9.61
N TRP A 114 -17.18 7.17 -10.74
CA TRP A 114 -17.46 8.61 -10.82
C TRP A 114 -18.09 9.00 -12.16
N ASP A 115 -19.15 9.83 -12.12
CA ASP A 115 -19.75 10.48 -13.30
C ASP A 115 -19.38 11.99 -13.32
N PRO A 116 -18.67 12.48 -14.36
CA PRO A 116 -18.32 13.89 -14.50
C PRO A 116 -19.49 14.87 -14.62
N LYS A 117 -20.70 14.39 -14.92
CA LYS A 117 -21.88 15.24 -15.18
C LYS A 117 -22.74 15.49 -13.94
N GLU A 118 -22.59 14.69 -12.89
CA GLU A 118 -23.32 14.89 -11.64
C GLU A 118 -22.52 15.79 -10.69
N ARG A 119 -23.03 17.02 -10.45
CA ARG A 119 -22.52 17.88 -9.37
C ARG A 119 -22.78 17.19 -8.03
N ALA A 120 -21.72 16.68 -7.41
CA ALA A 120 -21.64 16.33 -5.98
C ALA A 120 -22.82 15.48 -5.43
N SER A 121 -23.33 14.54 -6.21
CA SER A 121 -24.11 13.41 -5.71
C SER A 121 -23.26 12.16 -5.80
N ILE A 122 -22.95 11.55 -4.66
CA ILE A 122 -22.35 10.22 -4.64
C ILE A 122 -23.48 9.22 -4.85
N LEU A 123 -23.97 9.11 -6.08
CA LEU A 123 -24.87 8.05 -6.54
C LEU A 123 -24.12 7.19 -7.54
N LEU A 124 -24.24 5.87 -7.42
CA LEU A 124 -23.37 4.97 -8.14
C LEU A 124 -24.12 3.77 -8.72
N LYS A 125 -24.01 3.59 -10.04
CA LYS A 125 -24.47 2.42 -10.80
C LYS A 125 -23.27 1.84 -11.54
N VAL A 126 -23.04 0.53 -11.42
CA VAL A 126 -22.10 -0.20 -12.27
C VAL A 126 -22.75 -1.50 -12.73
N PHE A 127 -22.82 -1.66 -14.05
CA PHE A 127 -23.22 -2.89 -14.76
C PHE A 127 -22.01 -3.82 -14.91
N ILE A 128 -22.27 -5.12 -14.85
CA ILE A 128 -21.33 -6.21 -15.14
C ILE A 128 -21.41 -6.50 -16.64
N LEU A 129 -20.27 -6.52 -17.34
CA LEU A 129 -20.14 -7.25 -18.61
C LEU A 129 -19.73 -8.68 -18.25
N GLY A 130 -20.49 -9.64 -18.80
CA GLY A 130 -20.29 -11.08 -18.62
C GLY A 130 -19.07 -11.63 -19.32
#